data_AF-A0A257AU52-F1
#
_entry.id   AF-A0A257AU52-F1
#
_cell.length_a   1.000
_cell.length_b   1.000
_cell.length_c   1.000
_cell.angle_alpha   90.00
_cell.angle_beta   90.00
_cell.angle_gamma   90.00
#
_symmetry.space_group_name_H-M   'P 1'
#
loop_
_entity.id
_entity.type
_entity.pdbx_description
1 polymer ?
#
loop_
_entity_poly.entity_id
_entity_poly.type
_entity_poly.pdbx_seq_one_letter_code
_entity_poly.pdbx_strand_id
1 'polypeptide(L)' 'MKLLRNFVAVLGLLAIVWATFLLVSYILASTLFPAIEQASQNILASILRVIAGLATFTAWVLIWYTLTKIWLYEVLLRE' A
#
# COMPACT_ATOMS: atom_id res chain seq x y z
N MET A 1 16.78 -1.98 -27.97
CA MET A 1 16.43 -0.99 -26.92
C MET A 1 15.09 -1.27 -26.18
N LYS A 2 14.42 -2.41 -26.42
CA LYS A 2 13.18 -2.79 -25.70
C LYS A 2 13.45 -3.24 -24.25
N LEU A 3 14.53 -3.98 -24.04
CA LEU A 3 14.95 -4.52 -22.74
C LEU A 3 15.24 -3.43 -21.70
N LEU A 4 16.03 -2.40 -22.07
CA LEU A 4 16.37 -1.29 -21.18
C LEU A 4 15.14 -0.48 -20.77
N ARG A 5 14.22 -0.24 -21.71
CA ARG A 5 12.95 0.46 -21.43
C ARG A 5 12.09 -0.33 -20.44
N ASN A 6 11.95 -1.64 -20.64
CA ASN A 6 11.20 -2.51 -19.74
C ASN A 6 11.87 -2.57 -18.36
N PHE A 7 13.20 -2.64 -18.30
CA PHE A 7 13.96 -2.62 -17.06
C PHE A 7 13.74 -1.33 -16.24
N VAL A 8 13.82 -0.17 -16.88
CA VAL A 8 13.54 1.12 -16.22
C VAL A 8 12.09 1.22 -15.76
N ALA A 9 11.13 0.71 -16.55
CA ALA A 9 9.73 0.67 -16.16
C ALA A 9 9.48 -0.22 -14.93
N VAL A 10 10.13 -1.39 -14.86
CA VAL A 10 10.08 -2.29 -13.68
C VAL A 10 10.68 -1.61 -12.46
N LEU A 11 11.85 -0.96 -12.60
CA LEU A 11 12.48 -0.24 -11.50
C LEU A 11 11.62 0.92 -10.98
N GLY A 12 10.99 1.68 -11.88
CA GLY A 12 10.05 2.74 -11.52
C GLY A 12 8.84 2.19 -10.77
N LEU A 13 8.26 1.09 -11.26
CA LEU A 13 7.16 0.40 -10.59
C LEU A 13 7.57 -0.03 -9.17
N LEU A 14 8.72 -0.68 -9.05
CA LEU A 14 9.26 -1.16 -7.78
C LEU A 14 9.50 -0.01 -6.79
N ALA A 15 10.04 1.11 -7.25
CA ALA A 15 10.25 2.29 -6.42
C ALA A 15 8.92 2.86 -5.89
N ILE A 16 7.87 2.89 -6.73
CA ILE A 16 6.52 3.30 -6.32
C ILE A 16 5.92 2.31 -5.32
N VAL A 17 6.13 0.99 -5.50
CA VAL A 17 5.75 -0.04 -4.51
C VAL A 17 6.36 0.28 -3.16
N TRP A 18 7.67 0.48 -3.13
CA TRP A 18 8.38 0.76 -1.89
C TRP A 18 7.94 2.05 -1.22
N ALA A 19 7.83 3.14 -1.99
CA ALA A 19 7.41 4.43 -1.45
C ALA A 19 5.99 4.36 -0.84
N THR A 20 5.05 3.74 -1.54
CA THR A 20 3.67 3.60 -1.04
C THR A 20 3.58 2.61 0.12
N PHE A 21 4.37 1.54 0.13
CA PHE A 21 4.46 0.61 1.24
C PHE A 21 4.90 1.32 2.51
N LEU A 22 6.00 2.10 2.44
CA LEU A 22 6.50 2.88 3.56
C LEU A 22 5.46 3.89 4.08
N LEU A 23 4.76 4.57 3.16
CA LEU A 23 3.68 5.49 3.51
C LEU A 23 2.55 4.77 4.28
N VAL A 24 2.11 3.61 3.81
CA VAL A 24 1.05 2.85 4.48
C VAL A 24 1.51 2.28 5.81
N SER A 25 2.74 1.81 5.91
CA SER A 25 3.33 1.39 7.19
C SER A 25 3.36 2.54 8.19
N TYR A 26 3.70 3.76 7.75
CA TYR A 26 3.63 4.95 8.59
C TYR A 26 2.20 5.24 9.06
N ILE A 27 1.22 5.21 8.16
CA ILE A 27 -0.19 5.43 8.51
C ILE A 27 -0.65 4.38 9.53
N LEU A 28 -0.33 3.11 9.30
CA LEU A 28 -0.64 2.02 10.23
C LEU A 28 0.00 2.24 11.60
N ALA A 29 1.29 2.58 11.66
CA ALA A 29 1.95 2.88 12.93
C ALA A 29 1.26 4.05 13.65
N SER A 30 1.00 5.14 12.94
CA SER A 30 0.36 6.34 13.49
C SER A 30 -1.08 6.12 13.95
N THR A 31 -1.77 5.09 13.45
CA THR A 31 -3.15 4.77 13.82
C THR A 31 -3.23 3.70 14.90
N LEU A 32 -2.37 2.68 14.83
CA LEU A 32 -2.37 1.53 15.75
C LEU A 32 -1.71 1.85 17.09
N PHE A 33 -0.60 2.60 17.14
CA PHE A 33 0.03 2.94 18.43
C PHE A 33 -0.94 3.71 19.35
N PRO A 34 -1.63 4.77 18.88
CA PRO A 34 -2.63 5.44 19.70
C PRO A 34 -3.84 4.57 20.03
N ALA A 35 -4.18 3.60 19.18
CA ALA A 35 -5.27 2.66 19.48
C ALA A 35 -4.91 1.78 20.69
N ILE A 36 -3.66 1.33 20.79
CA ILE A 36 -3.18 0.51 21.91
C ILE A 36 -3.06 1.36 23.18
N GLU A 37 -2.41 2.53 23.11
CA GLU A 37 -2.16 3.38 24.28
C GLU A 37 -3.43 3.97 24.89
N GLN A 38 -4.40 4.35 24.06
CA GLN A 38 -5.63 5.02 24.51
C GLN A 38 -6.83 4.06 24.67
N ALA A 39 -6.60 2.75 24.54
CA ALA A 39 -7.64 1.73 24.67
C ALA A 39 -8.35 1.78 26.03
N SER A 40 -7.61 2.09 27.11
CA SER A 40 -8.14 2.17 28.46
C SER A 40 -9.02 3.41 28.70
N GLN A 41 -8.84 4.48 27.91
CA GLN A 41 -9.59 5.73 28.08
C GLN A 41 -10.79 5.82 27.14
N ASN A 42 -10.69 5.30 25.91
CA ASN A 42 -11.78 5.35 24.95
C ASN A 42 -11.73 4.17 23.97
N ILE A 43 -12.38 3.07 24.36
CA ILE A 43 -12.45 1.81 23.60
C ILE A 43 -13.05 2.03 22.20
N LEU A 44 -14.12 2.83 22.08
CA LEU A 44 -14.77 3.09 20.79
C LEU A 44 -13.83 3.81 19.82
N ALA A 45 -13.10 4.82 20.30
CA ALA A 45 -12.12 5.53 19.48
C ALA A 45 -10.95 4.62 19.05
N SER A 46 -10.50 3.72 19.94
CA SER A 46 -9.48 2.72 19.62
C SER A 46 -9.94 1.76 18.51
N ILE A 47 -11.15 1.22 18.61
CA ILE A 47 -11.74 0.34 17.58
C ILE A 47 -11.83 1.06 16.23
N LEU A 48 -12.30 2.31 16.21
CA LEU A 48 -12.39 3.10 14.97
C LEU A 48 -11.03 3.31 14.30
N ARG A 49 -9.96 3.52 15.09
CA ARG A 49 -8.59 3.64 14.55
C ARG A 49 -8.09 2.34 13.93
N VAL A 50 -8.35 1.19 14.58
CA VAL A 50 -8.01 -0.12 14.03
C VAL A 50 -8.74 -0.36 12.71
N ILE A 51 -10.03 -0.03 12.63
CA ILE A 51 -10.83 -0.11 11.39
C ILE A 51 -10.23 0.80 10.31
N ALA A 52 -9.83 2.03 10.65
CA ALA A 52 -9.18 2.96 9.71
C ALA A 52 -7.84 2.42 9.17
N GLY A 53 -7.02 1.83 10.05
CA GLY A 53 -5.78 1.17 9.65
C GLY A 53 -6.04 -0.01 8.70
N LEU A 54 -7.01 -0.87 9.04
CA LEU A 54 -7.40 -2.01 8.21
C LEU A 54 -7.92 -1.57 6.84
N ALA A 55 -8.76 -0.52 6.79
CA ALA A 55 -9.27 0.05 5.56
C ALA A 55 -8.14 0.61 4.67
N THR A 56 -7.18 1.31 5.27
CA THR A 56 -6.02 1.87 4.57
C THR A 56 -5.16 0.77 3.96
N PHE A 57 -4.86 -0.27 4.74
CA PHE A 57 -4.09 -1.43 4.25
C PHE A 57 -4.82 -2.16 3.12
N THR A 58 -6.13 -2.39 3.28
CA THR A 58 -6.95 -3.05 2.27
C THR A 58 -6.99 -2.24 0.97
N ALA A 59 -7.19 -0.93 1.06
CA ALA A 59 -7.19 -0.05 -0.10
C ALA A 59 -5.85 -0.11 -0.85
N TRP A 60 -4.74 -0.09 -0.12
CA TRP A 60 -3.40 -0.20 -0.70
C TRP A 60 -3.20 -1.54 -1.44
N VAL A 61 -3.61 -2.66 -0.84
CA VAL A 61 -3.53 -3.99 -1.49
C VAL A 61 -4.35 -4.01 -2.78
N LEU A 62 -5.58 -3.47 -2.78
CA LEU A 62 -6.45 -3.44 -3.96
C LEU A 62 -5.88 -2.57 -5.08
N ILE A 63 -5.32 -1.41 -4.73
CA ILE A 63 -4.64 -0.53 -5.69
C ILE A 63 -3.47 -1.28 -6.32
N TRP A 64 -2.64 -1.94 -5.50
CA TRP A 64 -1.50 -2.72 -6.00
C TRP A 64 -1.90 -3.89 -6.87
N TYR A 65 -2.93 -4.63 -6.48
CA TYR A 65 -3.45 -5.73 -7.29
C TYR A 65 -3.94 -5.24 -8.66
N THR A 66 -4.67 -4.13 -8.69
CA THR A 66 -5.16 -3.54 -9.94
C THR A 66 -4.02 -3.05 -10.81
N LEU A 67 -3.05 -2.37 -10.20
CA LEU A 67 -1.91 -1.79 -10.90
C LEU A 67 -0.96 -2.86 -11.45
N THR A 68 -0.69 -3.92 -10.69
CA THR A 68 0.06 -5.09 -11.17
C THR A 68 -0.67 -5.83 -12.27
N LYS A 69 -2.01 -5.99 -12.18
CA LYS A 69 -2.81 -6.58 -13.25
C LYS A 69 -2.69 -5.77 -14.54
N ILE A 70 -2.92 -4.45 -14.48
CA ILE A 70 -2.77 -3.56 -15.65
C ILE A 70 -1.35 -3.64 -16.20
N TRP A 71 -0.35 -3.58 -15.34
CA TRP A 71 1.05 -3.63 -15.74
C TRP A 71 1.41 -4.97 -16.41
N LEU A 72 0.96 -6.10 -15.86
CA LEU A 72 1.13 -7.43 -16.48
C LEU A 72 0.48 -7.50 -17.87
N TYR A 73 -0.73 -6.95 -18.02
CA TYR A 73 -1.43 -6.94 -19.31
C TYR A 73 -0.78 -6.02 -20.34
N GLU A 74 -0.36 -4.82 -19.95
CA GLU A 74 0.21 -3.83 -20.87
C GLU A 74 1.70 -4.06 -21.19
N VAL A 75 2.49 -4.56 -20.24
CA VAL A 75 3.94 -4.69 -20.38
C VAL A 75 4.37 -6.09 -20.77
N LEU A 76 3.71 -7.13 -20.24
CA LEU A 76 4.11 -8.52 -20.46
C LEU A 76 3.34 -9.21 -21.59
N LEU A 77 2.03 -8.92 -21.72
CA LEU A 77 1.11 -9.56 -22.67
C LEU A 77 0.90 -8.79 -23.98
N ARG A 78 1.41 -7.55 -24.06
CA ARG A 78 1.36 -6.71 -25.27
C ARG A 78 2.61 -6.85 -26.15
N GLU A 79 3.42 -7.87 -25.87
CA GLU A 79 4.40 -8.44 -26.82
C GLU A 79 3.77 -9.59 -27.60
#